data_AF-A0AAW1UB74-F1
#
_entry.id   AF-A0AAW1UB74-F1
#
_cell.length_a   1.000
_cell.length_b   1.000
_cell.length_c   1.000
_cell.angle_alpha   90.00
_cell.angle_beta   90.00
_cell.angle_gamma   90.00
#
_symmetry.space_group_name_H-M   'P 1'
#
loop_
_entity.id
_entity.type
_entity.pdbx_description
1 polymer ?
#
loop_
_entity_poly.entity_id
_entity_poly.type
_entity_poly.pdbx_seq_one_letter_code
_entity_poly.pdbx_strand_id
1 'polypeptide(L)'
;MSNKHITYIKPKEPNFLREIKKQAGYKEGPTVDTKREQLELADDRDFEDNEEEQPTVVVLKSGDLTAEEATREKEQLNREAASAPADLSKPIIFKAPSKTESSKTSAKSKKRLGHDSAERKTKKVKNNRLLSFDEEQSDEN
;
A
#
# COMPACT_ATOMS: atom_id res chain seq x y z
N MET A 1 14.58 44.38 1.70
CA MET A 1 13.12 44.17 1.60
C MET A 1 12.60 43.73 2.96
N SER A 2 11.62 44.41 3.53
CA SER A 2 11.10 44.11 4.87
C SER A 2 10.29 42.80 4.85
N ASN A 3 10.77 41.77 5.53
CA ASN A 3 10.01 40.53 5.73
C ASN A 3 8.90 40.78 6.75
N LYS A 4 7.66 40.94 6.29
CA LYS A 4 6.49 41.04 7.17
C LYS A 4 6.06 39.62 7.55
N HIS A 5 6.29 39.24 8.80
CA HIS A 5 5.78 38.00 9.37
C HIS A 5 4.28 38.17 9.63
N ILE A 6 3.45 37.72 8.70
CA ILE A 6 1.99 37.76 8.83
C ILE A 6 1.54 36.40 9.37
N THR A 7 1.00 36.38 10.58
CA THR A 7 0.37 35.19 11.16
C THR A 7 -1.14 35.30 11.04
N TYR A 8 -1.79 34.29 10.46
CA TYR A 8 -3.25 34.21 10.39
C TYR A 8 -3.80 33.57 11.66
N ILE A 9 -4.73 34.26 12.32
CA ILE A 9 -5.48 33.74 13.48
C ILE A 9 -6.95 33.70 13.07
N LYS A 10 -7.54 32.51 13.00
CA LYS A 10 -8.96 32.35 12.70
C LYS A 10 -9.78 32.81 13.92
N PRO A 11 -10.57 33.89 13.83
CA PRO A 11 -11.39 34.35 14.96
C PRO A 11 -12.50 33.34 15.25
N LYS A 12 -12.93 33.28 16.52
CA LYS A 12 -14.02 32.39 16.94
C LYS A 12 -15.33 32.82 16.27
N GLU A 13 -16.06 31.84 15.73
CA GLU A 13 -17.35 32.12 15.11
C GLU A 13 -18.38 32.64 16.14
N PRO A 14 -19.17 33.66 15.79
CA PRO A 14 -20.23 34.17 16.65
C PRO A 14 -21.37 33.15 16.81
N ASN A 15 -22.06 33.21 17.94
CA ASN A 15 -23.11 32.24 18.31
C ASN A 15 -24.22 32.10 17.25
N PHE A 16 -24.61 33.21 16.62
CA PHE A 16 -25.65 33.25 15.58
C PHE A 16 -25.28 32.39 14.36
N LEU A 17 -24.06 32.54 13.83
CA LEU A 17 -23.60 31.75 12.67
C LEU A 17 -23.50 30.25 13.02
N ARG A 18 -23.12 29.93 14.25
CA ARG A 18 -23.06 28.55 14.74
C ARG A 18 -24.44 27.91 14.80
N GLU A 19 -25.46 28.63 15.26
CA GLU A 19 -26.85 28.15 15.30
C GLU A 19 -27.41 27.93 13.90
N ILE A 20 -27.18 28.87 12.99
CA ILE A 20 -27.61 28.73 11.58
C ILE A 20 -26.94 27.54 10.90
N LYS A 21 -25.61 27.39 11.05
CA LYS A 21 -24.88 26.24 10.49
C LYS A 21 -25.40 24.92 11.04
N LYS A 22 -25.73 24.87 12.33
CA LYS A 22 -26.31 23.70 12.99
C LYS A 22 -27.70 23.37 12.45
N GLN A 23 -28.57 24.39 12.27
CA GLN A 23 -29.90 24.21 11.70
C GLN A 23 -29.84 23.77 10.22
N ALA A 24 -28.87 24.28 9.47
CA ALA A 24 -28.64 23.91 8.07
C ALA A 24 -27.91 22.57 7.88
N GLY A 25 -27.49 21.90 8.97
CA GLY A 25 -26.72 20.66 8.89
C GLY A 25 -25.34 20.82 8.25
N TYR A 26 -24.78 22.03 8.27
CA TYR A 26 -23.50 22.34 7.65
C TYR A 26 -22.36 21.62 8.38
N LYS A 27 -21.63 20.79 7.65
CA LYS A 27 -20.38 20.16 8.11
C LYS A 27 -19.23 20.91 7.46
N GLU A 28 -18.29 21.42 8.27
CA GLU A 28 -17.09 22.08 7.75
C GLU A 28 -16.32 21.08 6.87
N GLY A 29 -15.89 21.54 5.69
CA GLY A 29 -15.26 20.68 4.69
C GLY A 29 -13.88 20.15 5.13
N PRO A 30 -13.30 19.25 4.34
CA PRO A 30 -11.96 18.73 4.62
C PRO A 30 -10.95 19.87 4.73
N THR A 31 -10.28 19.92 5.88
CA THR A 31 -9.24 20.91 6.17
C THR A 31 -7.88 20.40 5.68
N VAL A 32 -6.85 21.23 5.64
CA VAL A 32 -5.49 20.79 5.25
C VAL A 32 -5.01 19.60 6.09
N ASP A 33 -5.41 19.53 7.37
CA ASP A 33 -5.08 18.43 8.27
C ASP A 33 -5.67 17.09 7.82
N THR A 34 -6.81 17.07 7.12
CA THR A 34 -7.40 15.81 6.62
C THR A 34 -6.53 15.16 5.53
N LYS A 35 -5.60 15.90 4.92
CA LYS A 35 -4.59 15.31 4.01
C LYS A 35 -3.46 14.59 4.75
N ARG A 36 -3.27 14.89 6.04
CA ARG A 36 -2.24 14.29 6.89
C ARG A 36 -2.76 13.10 7.70
N GLU A 37 -4.07 12.89 7.69
CA GLU A 37 -4.70 11.74 8.32
C GLU A 37 -4.22 10.46 7.63
N GLN A 38 -3.90 9.45 8.44
CA GLN A 38 -3.55 8.14 7.94
C GLN A 38 -4.84 7.44 7.53
N LEU A 39 -5.10 7.41 6.23
CA LEU A 39 -6.21 6.66 5.65
C LEU A 39 -5.92 5.16 5.71
N GLU A 40 -6.97 4.36 5.68
CA GLU A 40 -6.86 2.92 5.49
C GLU A 40 -6.15 2.65 4.17
N LEU A 41 -5.33 1.59 4.15
CA LEU A 41 -4.68 1.16 2.92
C LEU A 41 -5.77 0.63 1.99
N ALA A 42 -5.70 1.01 0.71
CA ALA A 42 -6.59 0.47 -0.31
C ALA A 42 -6.50 -1.06 -0.31
N ASP A 43 -7.65 -1.71 -0.31
CA ASP A 43 -7.75 -3.16 -0.41
C ASP A 43 -7.61 -3.60 -1.87
N ASP A 44 -7.31 -4.88 -2.10
CA ASP A 44 -7.20 -5.44 -3.45
C ASP A 44 -8.48 -5.20 -4.29
N ARG A 45 -9.64 -5.09 -3.62
CA ARG A 45 -10.94 -4.76 -4.22
C ARG A 45 -11.03 -3.35 -4.80
N ASP A 46 -10.31 -2.39 -4.22
CA ASP A 46 -10.31 -1.01 -4.70
C ASP A 46 -9.57 -0.86 -6.04
N PHE A 47 -8.76 -1.87 -6.40
CA PHE A 47 -8.04 -1.95 -7.67
C PHE A 47 -8.75 -2.82 -8.72
N GLU A 48 -9.87 -3.46 -8.38
CA GLU A 48 -10.66 -4.23 -9.32
C GLU A 48 -11.61 -3.29 -10.07
N ASP A 49 -11.51 -3.27 -11.40
CA ASP A 49 -12.41 -2.50 -12.26
C ASP A 49 -13.87 -2.95 -12.06
N ASN A 50 -14.77 -1.99 -11.87
CA ASN A 50 -16.19 -2.23 -11.76
C ASN A 50 -16.82 -2.64 -13.10
N GLU A 51 -18.03 -3.19 -13.07
CA GLU A 51 -18.77 -3.58 -14.29
C GLU A 51 -18.98 -2.40 -15.25
N GLU A 52 -19.17 -1.19 -14.71
CA GLU A 52 -19.33 0.05 -15.48
C GLU A 52 -18.03 0.57 -16.11
N GLU A 53 -16.88 0.14 -15.56
CA GLU A 53 -15.55 0.53 -16.03
C GLU A 53 -15.04 -0.43 -17.13
N GLN A 54 -15.72 -1.57 -17.33
CA GLN A 54 -15.35 -2.52 -18.38
C GLN A 54 -15.65 -1.96 -19.79
N PRO A 55 -14.80 -2.27 -20.78
CA PRO A 55 -15.01 -1.80 -22.14
C PRO A 55 -16.28 -2.40 -22.77
N THR A 56 -16.98 -1.61 -23.58
CA THR A 56 -18.15 -2.09 -24.34
C THR A 56 -17.71 -2.97 -25.51
N VAL A 57 -18.24 -4.20 -25.57
CA VAL A 57 -17.98 -5.15 -26.66
C VAL A 57 -18.94 -4.89 -27.82
N VAL A 58 -18.41 -4.65 -29.02
CA VAL A 58 -19.19 -4.40 -30.25
C VAL A 58 -18.75 -5.39 -31.35
N VAL A 59 -19.71 -6.11 -31.92
CA VAL A 59 -19.51 -7.06 -33.02
C VAL A 59 -19.69 -6.32 -34.36
N LEU A 60 -18.64 -6.24 -35.17
CA LEU A 60 -18.67 -5.57 -36.47
C LEU A 60 -18.62 -6.55 -37.65
N LYS A 61 -17.90 -7.66 -37.49
CA LYS A 61 -17.69 -8.67 -38.53
C LYS A 61 -18.14 -10.06 -38.06
N SER A 62 -18.48 -10.92 -39.02
CA SER A 62 -18.74 -12.34 -38.77
C SER A 62 -17.44 -13.04 -38.37
N GLY A 63 -17.21 -13.15 -37.06
CA GLY A 63 -15.97 -13.68 -36.47
C GLY A 63 -15.56 -12.97 -35.19
N ASP A 64 -16.11 -11.79 -34.90
CA ASP A 64 -15.89 -11.11 -33.62
C ASP A 64 -16.64 -11.84 -32.49
N LEU A 65 -16.04 -11.88 -31.31
CA LEU A 65 -16.63 -12.51 -30.13
C LEU A 65 -17.83 -11.70 -29.63
N THR A 66 -18.88 -12.42 -29.24
CA THR A 66 -20.01 -11.82 -28.55
C THR A 66 -19.65 -11.49 -27.10
N ALA A 67 -20.43 -10.61 -26.45
CA ALA A 67 -20.17 -10.20 -25.07
C ALA A 67 -20.11 -11.41 -24.10
N GLU A 68 -20.93 -12.43 -24.30
CA GLU A 68 -20.93 -13.64 -23.46
C GLU A 68 -19.72 -14.55 -23.70
N GLU A 69 -19.19 -14.59 -24.92
CA GLU A 69 -18.01 -15.39 -25.25
C GLU A 69 -16.75 -14.72 -24.73
N ALA A 70 -16.67 -13.40 -24.85
CA ALA A 70 -15.55 -12.60 -24.36
C ALA A 70 -15.36 -12.74 -22.83
N THR A 71 -16.46 -12.77 -22.06
CA THR A 71 -16.38 -12.98 -20.60
C THR A 71 -15.90 -14.39 -20.27
N ARG A 72 -16.41 -15.42 -20.95
CA ARG A 72 -15.96 -16.81 -20.77
C ARG A 72 -14.48 -17.00 -21.09
N GLU A 73 -13.99 -16.38 -22.15
CA GLU A 73 -12.58 -16.48 -22.53
C GLU A 73 -11.68 -15.75 -21.52
N LYS A 74 -12.10 -14.57 -21.02
CA LYS A 74 -11.41 -13.86 -19.94
C LYS A 74 -11.30 -14.71 -18.66
N GLU A 75 -12.37 -15.41 -18.29
CA GLU A 75 -12.38 -16.32 -17.14
C GLU A 75 -11.45 -17.53 -17.34
N GLN A 76 -11.43 -18.11 -18.54
CA GLN A 76 -10.54 -19.22 -18.88
C GLN A 76 -9.08 -18.80 -18.80
N LEU A 77 -8.73 -17.66 -19.40
CA LEU A 77 -7.38 -17.11 -19.38
C LEU A 77 -6.91 -16.78 -17.95
N ASN A 78 -7.79 -16.26 -17.10
CA ASN A 78 -7.49 -16.03 -15.69
C ASN A 78 -7.23 -17.36 -14.94
N ARG A 79 -8.07 -18.39 -15.17
CA ARG A 79 -7.88 -19.72 -14.57
C ARG A 79 -6.57 -20.38 -15.02
N GLU A 80 -6.23 -20.25 -16.30
CA GLU A 80 -4.97 -20.76 -16.84
C GLU A 80 -3.78 -20.02 -16.26
N ALA A 81 -3.85 -18.69 -16.13
CA ALA A 81 -2.81 -17.88 -15.49
C ALA A 81 -2.62 -18.23 -14.00
N ALA A 82 -3.70 -18.54 -13.29
CA ALA A 82 -3.63 -18.97 -11.89
C ALA A 82 -3.04 -20.37 -11.71
N SER A 83 -3.19 -21.25 -12.70
CA SER A 83 -2.60 -22.61 -12.70
C SER A 83 -1.22 -22.69 -13.36
N ALA A 84 -0.79 -21.65 -14.07
CA ALA A 84 0.50 -21.61 -14.73
C ALA A 84 1.63 -21.62 -13.70
N PRO A 85 2.77 -22.28 -13.99
CA PRO A 85 3.93 -22.25 -13.12
C PRO A 85 4.43 -20.82 -12.94
N ALA A 86 4.95 -20.52 -11.74
CA ALA A 86 5.49 -19.21 -11.43
C ALA A 86 6.67 -18.85 -12.36
N ASP A 87 6.68 -17.61 -12.81
CA ASP A 87 7.76 -17.07 -13.64
C ASP A 87 9.05 -16.91 -12.81
N LEU A 88 10.02 -17.81 -13.07
CA LEU A 88 11.31 -17.85 -12.37
C LEU A 88 12.26 -16.70 -12.76
N SER A 89 11.92 -15.89 -13.77
CA SER A 89 12.71 -14.68 -14.11
C SER A 89 12.53 -13.56 -13.08
N LYS A 90 11.44 -13.60 -12.31
CA LYS A 90 11.11 -12.58 -11.32
C LYS A 90 11.65 -12.96 -9.94
N PRO A 91 12.22 -12.00 -9.19
CA PRO A 91 12.71 -12.27 -7.84
C PRO A 91 11.57 -12.61 -6.88
N ILE A 92 11.79 -13.61 -6.02
CA ILE A 92 10.83 -14.04 -5.00
C ILE A 92 10.86 -13.03 -3.84
N ILE A 93 9.75 -12.35 -3.59
CA ILE A 93 9.59 -11.39 -2.48
C ILE A 93 8.75 -12.04 -1.38
N PHE A 94 9.35 -12.28 -0.21
CA PHE A 94 8.64 -12.80 0.96
C PHE A 94 7.90 -11.65 1.67
N LYS A 95 6.57 -11.68 1.65
CA LYS A 95 5.76 -10.81 2.51
C LYS A 95 5.53 -11.50 3.86
N ALA A 96 5.73 -10.75 4.95
CA ALA A 96 5.38 -11.23 6.28
C ALA A 96 3.85 -11.46 6.35
N PRO A 97 3.38 -12.53 7.03
CA PRO A 97 1.95 -12.75 7.18
C PRO A 97 1.31 -11.55 7.90
N SER A 98 0.21 -11.04 7.38
CA SER A 98 -0.58 -10.05 8.11
C SER A 98 -1.11 -10.73 9.38
N LYS A 99 -1.02 -10.04 10.53
CA LYS A 99 -1.63 -10.54 11.76
C LYS A 99 -3.13 -10.52 11.58
N THR A 100 -3.71 -11.65 11.19
CA THR A 100 -5.14 -11.89 11.33
C THR A 100 -5.47 -11.98 12.82
N GLU A 101 -6.41 -11.14 13.27
CA GLU A 101 -6.99 -11.13 14.63
C GLU A 101 -7.86 -12.39 14.91
N SER A 102 -7.50 -13.55 14.35
CA SER A 102 -8.25 -14.81 14.45
C SER A 102 -7.39 -16.01 14.87
N SER A 103 -6.32 -15.80 15.63
CA SER A 103 -5.59 -16.88 16.31
C SER A 103 -5.33 -16.58 17.79
N LYS A 104 -6.41 -16.31 18.54
CA LYS A 104 -6.39 -16.41 20.01
C LYS A 104 -6.68 -17.84 20.47
N THR A 105 -5.82 -18.80 20.17
CA THR A 105 -5.72 -20.05 20.97
C THR A 105 -4.33 -20.67 20.92
N SER A 106 -3.67 -20.63 22.08
CA SER A 106 -2.58 -21.48 22.58
C SER A 106 -1.24 -21.57 21.81
N ALA A 107 -0.32 -20.66 22.13
CA ALA A 107 1.06 -21.03 22.49
C ALA A 107 1.61 -20.04 23.53
N LYS A 108 1.73 -20.52 24.77
CA LYS A 108 2.19 -19.75 25.93
C LYS A 108 3.72 -19.61 25.90
N SER A 109 4.17 -18.41 26.28
CA SER A 109 5.51 -18.02 26.77
C SER A 109 6.51 -17.44 25.75
N LYS A 110 6.74 -16.11 25.80
CA LYS A 110 7.80 -15.50 26.64
C LYS A 110 7.87 -13.97 26.49
N LYS A 111 7.68 -13.31 27.65
CA LYS A 111 8.28 -12.05 28.14
C LYS A 111 8.27 -10.80 27.24
N ARG A 112 7.40 -9.85 27.64
CA ARG A 112 7.56 -8.42 27.39
C ARG A 112 8.80 -7.90 28.14
N LEU A 113 9.68 -7.19 27.45
CA LEU A 113 10.64 -6.23 27.98
C LEU A 113 10.63 -5.10 26.93
N GLY A 114 10.13 -3.91 27.23
CA GLY A 114 10.78 -2.98 28.16
C GLY A 114 11.93 -2.33 27.40
N HIS A 115 11.67 -1.15 26.83
CA HIS A 115 12.68 -0.29 26.21
C HIS A 115 13.67 0.14 27.30
N ASP A 116 14.83 -0.50 27.34
CA ASP A 116 16.00 0.03 28.04
C ASP A 116 17.26 -0.40 27.28
N SER A 117 18.11 0.59 27.02
CA SER A 117 19.33 0.49 26.23
C SER A 117 20.35 -0.41 26.91
N ALA A 118 20.69 -1.54 26.29
CA ALA A 118 21.86 -2.32 26.66
C ALA A 118 22.64 -2.68 25.40
N GLU A 119 23.87 -2.15 25.32
CA GLU A 119 24.87 -2.44 24.29
C GLU A 119 24.91 -3.94 23.96
N ARG A 120 24.41 -4.30 22.77
CA ARG A 120 24.59 -5.65 22.24
C ARG A 120 25.98 -5.74 21.61
N LYS A 121 26.97 -6.22 22.38
CA LYS A 121 28.25 -6.66 21.81
C LYS A 121 28.01 -7.83 20.87
N THR A 122 27.95 -7.55 19.57
CA THR A 122 27.94 -8.59 18.53
C THR A 122 29.36 -9.16 18.41
N LYS A 123 29.49 -10.48 18.45
CA LYS A 123 30.78 -11.14 18.22
C LYS A 123 31.19 -10.88 16.77
N LYS A 124 32.31 -10.18 16.59
CA LYS A 124 32.89 -9.83 15.30
C LYS A 124 33.26 -11.13 14.55
N VAL A 125 32.50 -11.47 13.52
CA VAL A 125 32.82 -12.58 12.62
C VAL A 125 34.01 -12.15 11.76
N LYS A 126 35.17 -12.80 11.93
CA LYS A 126 36.41 -12.51 11.19
C LYS A 126 36.46 -13.28 9.86
N ASN A 127 35.42 -13.14 9.04
CA ASN A 127 35.43 -13.71 7.70
C ASN A 127 35.83 -12.61 6.72
N ASN A 128 37.11 -12.59 6.33
CA ASN A 128 37.69 -11.60 5.42
C ASN A 128 37.30 -11.83 3.95
N ARG A 129 36.21 -12.55 3.67
CA ARG A 129 35.75 -12.87 2.30
C ARG A 129 34.24 -12.71 2.19
N LEU A 130 33.73 -11.55 2.59
CA LEU A 130 32.31 -11.20 2.49
C LEU A 130 31.95 -10.49 1.17
N LEU A 131 32.96 -10.13 0.37
CA LEU A 131 32.83 -9.43 -0.90
C LEU A 131 33.89 -9.99 -1.85
N SER A 132 33.48 -10.73 -2.87
CA SER A 132 34.34 -11.19 -3.98
C SER A 132 34.35 -10.14 -5.11
N PHE A 133 34.42 -8.87 -4.74
CA PHE A 133 34.43 -7.74 -5.69
C PHE A 133 35.86 -7.27 -6.02
N ASP A 134 36.88 -7.95 -5.51
CA ASP A 134 38.29 -7.55 -5.63
C ASP A 134 39.15 -8.72 -6.12
N GLU A 135 38.69 -9.38 -7.19
CA GLU A 135 39.46 -10.39 -7.93
C GLU A 135 39.34 -10.12 -9.43
N GLU A 136 39.57 -8.87 -9.85
CA GLU A 136 39.83 -8.53 -11.25
C GLU A 136 40.82 -7.36 -11.34
N GLN A 137 41.89 -7.56 -12.12
CA GLN A 137 42.99 -6.65 -12.49
C GLN A 137 44.20 -6.56 -11.54
N SER A 138 44.92 -7.69 -11.47
CA SER A 138 46.34 -7.66 -11.80
C SER A 138 46.54 -7.20 -13.26
N ASP A 139 47.14 -6.03 -13.48
CA ASP A 139 48.14 -5.77 -14.52
C ASP A 139 48.73 -4.35 -14.36
N GLU A 140 50.07 -4.27 -14.40
CA GLU A 140 50.92 -3.08 -14.68
C GLU A 140 51.41 -2.19 -13.50
N ASN A 141 52.50 -2.64 -12.84
CA ASN A 141 53.82 -1.95 -12.79
C ASN A 141 54.87 -2.80 -12.05
#